data_AF-A0A7W6ULC1-F1
#
_entry.id   AF-A0A7W6ULC1-F1
#
_cell.length_a   1.000
_cell.length_b   1.000
_cell.length_c   1.000
_cell.angle_alpha   90.00
_cell.angle_beta   90.00
_cell.angle_gamma   90.00
#
_symmetry.space_group_name_H-M   'P 1'
#
loop_
_entity.id
_entity.type
_entity.pdbx_description
1 polymer ?
#
loop_
_entity_poly.entity_id
_entity_poly.type
_entity_poly.pdbx_seq_one_letter_code
_entity_poly.pdbx_strand_id
1 'polypeptide(L)'
;MRRRRPVDDGVPRLKDHKVPVIELICRFCDRHCAHERRLLVKAFGASVSFAQIRRRMAMGCERMQTFEGDKCGAHFPCLGNLVDGS
;
A
#
# COMPACT_ATOMS: atom_id res chain seq x y z
N MET A 1 17.71 -29.61 4.16
CA MET A 1 16.78 -28.88 3.26
C MET A 1 16.83 -27.39 3.59
N ARG A 2 17.61 -26.59 2.86
CA ARG A 2 17.65 -25.13 3.05
C ARG A 2 16.40 -24.55 2.39
N ARG A 3 15.42 -24.08 3.18
CA ARG A 3 14.27 -23.35 2.66
C ARG A 3 14.83 -22.14 1.91
N ARG A 4 14.64 -22.09 0.60
CA ARG A 4 14.95 -20.89 -0.20
C ARG A 4 14.14 -19.76 0.42
N ARG A 5 14.83 -18.84 1.09
CA ARG A 5 14.24 -17.58 1.57
C ARG A 5 13.73 -16.91 0.30
N PRO A 6 12.41 -16.69 0.12
CA PRO A 6 11.94 -15.95 -1.04
C PRO A 6 12.70 -14.63 -1.01
N VAL A 7 13.32 -14.29 -2.14
CA VAL A 7 13.93 -12.98 -2.35
C VAL A 7 12.83 -11.99 -1.96
N ASP A 8 13.04 -11.30 -0.85
CA ASP A 8 12.14 -10.25 -0.44
C ASP A 8 12.34 -9.17 -1.49
N ASP A 9 11.38 -9.04 -2.42
CA ASP A 9 11.45 -8.10 -3.55
C ASP A 9 11.53 -6.61 -3.11
N GLY A 10 11.89 -6.32 -1.85
CA GLY A 10 11.87 -4.99 -1.24
C GLY A 10 10.46 -4.42 -1.11
N VAL A 11 9.43 -5.15 -1.53
CA VAL A 11 8.05 -4.68 -1.53
C VAL A 11 7.46 -4.86 -0.13
N PRO A 12 7.15 -3.76 0.59
CA PRO A 12 6.61 -3.84 1.93
C PRO A 12 5.26 -4.54 1.94
N ARG A 13 5.06 -5.44 2.91
CA ARG A 13 3.80 -6.20 3.10
C ARG A 13 3.20 -5.90 4.46
N LEU A 14 1.90 -6.16 4.58
CA LEU A 14 1.12 -5.85 5.77
C LEU A 14 1.60 -6.61 7.03
N LYS A 15 2.19 -7.79 6.87
CA LYS A 15 2.77 -8.58 7.97
C LYS A 15 4.04 -7.93 8.55
N ASP A 16 4.79 -7.18 7.74
CA ASP A 16 6.07 -6.58 8.14
C ASP A 16 5.84 -5.29 8.94
N HIS A 17 4.68 -4.65 8.78
CA HIS A 17 4.26 -3.48 9.55
C HIS A 17 3.28 -3.86 10.66
N LYS A 18 3.72 -3.67 11.92
CA LYS A 18 2.94 -4.02 13.12
C LYS A 18 2.15 -2.85 13.71
N VAL A 19 2.06 -1.73 13.01
CA VAL A 19 1.26 -0.58 13.45
C VAL A 19 -0.23 -0.96 13.52
N PRO A 20 -0.97 -0.49 14.53
CA PRO A 20 -2.37 -0.86 14.72
C PRO A 20 -3.29 -0.26 13.65
N VAL A 21 -2.95 0.92 13.16
CA VAL A 21 -3.68 1.67 12.13
C VAL A 21 -2.73 1.92 10.96
N ILE A 22 -3.25 1.68 9.76
CA ILE A 22 -2.58 1.91 8.49
C ILE A 22 -3.28 3.09 7.83
N GLU A 23 -2.54 4.18 7.66
CA GLU A 23 -3.03 5.38 6.99
C GLU A 23 -2.64 5.37 5.52
N LEU A 24 -3.55 5.82 4.66
CA LEU A 24 -3.32 6.06 3.25
C LEU A 24 -3.66 7.51 2.95
N ILE A 25 -2.70 8.26 2.42
CA ILE A 25 -2.86 9.67 2.06
C ILE A 25 -2.61 9.81 0.57
N CYS A 26 -3.54 10.37 -0.18
CA CYS A 26 -3.32 10.76 -1.57
C CYS A 26 -3.09 12.26 -1.66
N ARG A 27 -1.88 12.69 -2.04
CA ARG A 27 -1.53 14.12 -2.17
C ARG A 27 -2.27 14.85 -3.30
N PHE A 28 -2.84 14.10 -4.24
CA PHE A 28 -3.48 14.68 -5.43
C PHE A 28 -4.98 14.93 -5.28
N CYS A 29 -5.68 14.10 -4.50
CA CYS A 29 -7.10 14.28 -4.22
C CYS A 29 -7.36 14.58 -2.73
N ASP A 30 -6.30 14.86 -1.97
CA ASP A 30 -6.29 15.10 -0.52
C ASP A 30 -7.00 14.02 0.31
N ARG A 31 -7.19 12.83 -0.27
CA ARG A 31 -7.93 11.75 0.39
C ARG A 31 -7.05 11.14 1.48
N HIS A 32 -7.53 11.20 2.71
CA HIS A 32 -6.96 10.49 3.86
C HIS A 32 -7.88 9.34 4.27
N CYS A 33 -7.30 8.16 4.44
CA CYS A 33 -8.00 6.95 4.87
C CYS A 33 -7.20 6.27 5.96
N ALA A 34 -7.74 6.19 7.17
CA ALA A 34 -7.17 5.43 8.27
C ALA A 34 -7.90 4.09 8.41
N HIS A 35 -7.19 2.98 8.30
CA HIS A 35 -7.77 1.63 8.40
C HIS A 35 -7.06 0.80 9.45
N GLU A 36 -7.80 0.11 10.29
CA GLU A 36 -7.20 -0.82 11.24
C GLU A 36 -6.50 -1.96 10.51
N ARG A 37 -5.28 -2.28 10.95
CA ARG A 37 -4.50 -3.39 10.40
C ARG A 37 -5.27 -4.70 10.45
N ARG A 38 -6.02 -4.94 11.53
CA ARG A 38 -6.83 -6.16 11.69
C ARG A 38 -7.87 -6.30 10.59
N LEU A 39 -8.51 -5.19 10.19
CA LEU A 39 -9.48 -5.17 9.10
C LEU A 39 -8.81 -5.39 7.75
N LEU A 40 -7.64 -4.77 7.52
CA LEU A 40 -6.88 -5.00 6.29
C LEU A 40 -6.39 -6.45 6.18
N VAL A 41 -5.93 -7.05 7.28
CA VAL A 41 -5.55 -8.47 7.31
C VAL A 41 -6.77 -9.36 7.04
N LYS A 42 -7.94 -9.02 7.59
CA LYS A 42 -9.18 -9.76 7.33
C LYS A 42 -9.64 -9.64 5.88
N ALA A 43 -9.50 -8.48 5.26
CA ALA A 43 -9.96 -8.20 3.90
C ALA A 43 -9.01 -8.73 2.82
N PHE A 44 -7.69 -8.62 3.01
CA PHE A 44 -6.67 -8.89 1.98
C PHE A 44 -5.67 -9.99 2.35
N GLY A 45 -5.63 -10.40 3.62
CA GLY A 45 -4.61 -11.29 4.16
C GLY A 45 -3.34 -10.57 4.61
N ALA A 46 -2.59 -11.16 5.55
CA ALA A 46 -1.37 -10.55 6.10
C ALA A 46 -0.20 -10.49 5.09
N SER A 47 -0.19 -11.36 4.09
CA SER A 47 0.89 -11.45 3.09
C SER A 47 0.75 -10.45 1.93
N VAL A 48 -0.36 -9.69 1.89
CA VAL A 48 -0.63 -8.68 0.85
C VAL A 48 0.43 -7.57 0.89
N SER A 49 0.81 -7.08 -0.30
CA SER A 49 1.70 -5.92 -0.40
C SER A 49 0.95 -4.61 -0.26
N PHE A 50 1.60 -3.57 0.26
CA PHE A 50 1.01 -2.24 0.33
C PHE A 50 0.65 -1.68 -1.04
N ALA A 51 1.38 -2.03 -2.11
CA ALA A 51 1.02 -1.67 -3.48
C ALA A 51 -0.34 -2.27 -3.92
N GLN A 52 -0.65 -3.50 -3.50
CA GLN A 52 -1.97 -4.11 -3.74
C GLN A 52 -3.06 -3.44 -2.90
N ILE A 53 -2.79 -3.16 -1.62
CA ILE A 53 -3.72 -2.42 -0.76
C ILE A 53 -4.02 -1.04 -1.37
N ARG A 54 -2.97 -0.30 -1.79
CA ARG A 54 -3.10 1.01 -2.43
C ARG A 54 -4.04 0.96 -3.61
N ARG A 55 -3.82 0.03 -4.54
CA ARG A 55 -4.67 -0.10 -5.73
C ARG A 55 -6.13 -0.39 -5.36
N ARG A 56 -6.38 -1.21 -4.35
CA ARG A 56 -7.76 -1.50 -3.91
C ARG A 56 -8.42 -0.28 -3.25
N MET A 57 -7.67 0.47 -2.46
CA MET A 57 -8.20 1.59 -1.65
C MET A 57 -8.24 2.92 -2.39
N ALA A 58 -7.34 3.13 -3.35
CA ALA A 58 -7.32 4.31 -4.20
C ALA A 58 -8.39 4.25 -5.32
N MET A 59 -9.18 3.17 -5.40
CA MET A 59 -10.35 3.13 -6.28
C MET A 59 -11.26 4.32 -5.97
N GLY A 60 -11.63 5.07 -7.01
CA GLY A 60 -12.33 6.35 -6.90
C GLY A 60 -11.42 7.58 -6.82
N CYS A 61 -10.10 7.43 -6.98
CA CYS A 61 -9.23 8.53 -7.40
C CYS A 61 -9.23 8.58 -8.94
N GLU A 62 -9.59 9.71 -9.52
CA GLU A 62 -9.61 9.92 -10.98
C GLU A 62 -8.24 9.64 -11.62
N ARG A 63 -7.17 9.83 -10.86
CA ARG A 63 -5.78 9.59 -11.30
C ARG A 63 -5.32 8.13 -11.23
N MET A 64 -6.13 7.21 -10.71
CA MET A 64 -5.74 5.80 -10.59
C MET A 64 -6.02 4.99 -11.87
N GLN A 65 -7.06 5.35 -12.62
CA GLN A 65 -7.45 4.68 -13.87
C GLN A 65 -7.30 5.63 -15.06
N THR A 66 -6.19 6.38 -15.11
CA THR A 66 -5.93 7.23 -16.28
C THR A 66 -5.45 6.37 -17.44
N PHE A 67 -5.64 6.87 -18.66
CA PHE A 67 -5.10 6.24 -19.87
C PHE A 67 -3.58 6.07 -19.81
N GLU A 68 -2.89 6.96 -19.09
CA GLU A 68 -1.44 6.92 -18.87
C GLU A 68 -1.01 6.01 -17.70
N GLY A 69 -1.96 5.31 -17.06
CA GLY A 69 -1.71 4.38 -15.95
C GLY A 69 -2.04 4.92 -14.56
N ASP A 70 -1.48 4.27 -13.54
CA ASP A 70 -1.67 4.62 -12.12
C ASP A 70 -0.84 5.85 -11.74
N LYS A 71 -1.42 7.04 -11.92
CA LYS A 71 -0.86 8.32 -11.46
C LYS A 71 -1.34 8.68 -10.05
N CYS A 72 -1.89 7.71 -9.30
CA CYS A 72 -2.33 7.96 -7.94
C CYS A 72 -1.13 8.14 -7.01
N GLY A 73 -1.03 9.34 -6.42
CA GLY A 73 -0.04 9.69 -5.38
C GLY A 73 -0.45 9.22 -3.99
N ALA A 74 -1.28 8.18 -3.90
CA ALA A 74 -1.60 7.56 -2.64
C ALA A 74 -0.34 6.90 -2.05
N HIS A 75 -0.03 7.24 -0.81
CA HIS A 75 1.14 6.76 -0.10
C HIS A 75 0.77 6.43 1.34
N PHE A 76 1.55 5.54 1.94
CA PHE A 76 1.40 5.16 3.33
C PHE A 76 2.53 5.81 4.14
N PRO A 77 2.24 6.76 5.04
CA PRO A 77 3.27 7.42 5.84
C PRO A 77 4.08 6.43 6.68
N CYS A 78 3.48 5.29 7.08
CA CYS A 78 4.16 4.23 7.82
C CYS A 78 5.24 3.47 7.02
N LEU A 79 5.35 3.69 5.70
CA LEU A 79 6.42 3.13 4.86
C LEU A 79 7.60 4.09 4.67
N GLY A 80 7.51 5.32 5.19
CA GLY A 80 8.39 6.41 4.79
C GLY A 80 8.09 6.89 3.37
N ASN A 81 8.55 8.09 3.03
CA ASN A 81 8.44 8.64 1.67
C ASN A 81 9.33 7.86 0.69
N LEU A 82 8.96 6.64 0.32
CA LEU A 82 9.54 5.89 -0.82
C LEU A 82 9.06 6.49 -2.17
N VAL A 83 8.91 7.80 -2.23
CA VAL A 83 8.66 8.55 -3.47
C VAL A 83 9.99 9.12 -3.94
N ASP A 84 10.71 8.32 -4.71
CA ASP A 84 11.64 8.78 -5.73
C ASP A 84 11.57 7.69 -6.81
N GLY A 85 10.92 7.90 -7.96
CA GLY A 85 11.33 8.92 -8.90
C GLY A 85 12.46 8.36 -9.76
N SER A 86 12.18 7.38 -10.61
CA SER A 86 13.08 6.97 -11.69
C SER A 86 12.27 6.50 -12.89
#